data_AF-A0A415HVJ0-F1
#
_entry.id   AF-A0A415HVJ0-F1
#
_cell.length_a   1.000
_cell.length_b   1.000
_cell.length_c   1.000
_cell.angle_alpha   90.00
_cell.angle_beta   90.00
_cell.angle_gamma   90.00
#
_symmetry.space_group_name_H-M   'P 1'
#
loop_
_entity.id
_entity.type
_entity.pdbx_description
1 polymer ?
#
loop_
_entity_poly.entity_id
_entity_poly.type
_entity_poly.pdbx_seq_one_letter_code
_entity_poly.pdbx_strand_id
1 'polypeptide(L)'
;MSKSVLVMKTPEKGCISCPIGRCYIESFIYCPITGRCESDKEAETIPDWCPLKPLPKKKKVTGIYNGEYFKAGGKLPSYKIGWNDCINAITGGHADD
;
A
#
# COMPACT_ATOMS: atom_id res chain seq x y z
N MET A 1 0.74 -17.91 -15.44
CA MET A 1 1.55 -16.93 -14.67
C MET A 1 0.99 -16.83 -13.27
N SER A 2 1.71 -17.32 -12.27
CA SER A 2 1.44 -17.08 -10.86
C SER A 2 1.86 -15.64 -10.54
N LYS A 3 0.89 -14.77 -10.27
CA LYS A 3 1.17 -13.40 -9.79
C LYS A 3 1.49 -13.46 -8.31
N SER A 4 2.41 -12.63 -7.84
CA SER A 4 2.80 -12.52 -6.44
C SER A 4 2.64 -11.07 -5.96
N VAL A 5 2.41 -10.91 -4.65
CA VAL A 5 2.31 -9.62 -3.98
C VAL A 5 3.28 -9.62 -2.80
N LEU A 6 3.99 -8.52 -2.60
CA LEU A 6 4.83 -8.30 -1.42
C LEU A 6 4.11 -7.35 -0.46
N VAL A 7 3.90 -7.81 0.77
CA VAL A 7 3.37 -6.99 1.87
C VAL A 7 4.44 -6.89 2.95
N MET A 8 4.77 -5.68 3.34
CA MET A 8 5.75 -5.38 4.38
C MET A 8 5.46 -4.02 5.00
N LYS A 9 6.10 -3.72 6.13
CA LYS A 9 6.05 -2.38 6.71
C LYS A 9 6.72 -1.39 5.75
N THR A 10 6.06 -0.28 5.48
CA THR A 10 6.64 0.82 4.69
C THR A 10 7.87 1.37 5.42
N PRO A 11 9.02 1.55 4.74
CA PRO A 11 10.22 2.13 5.34
C PRO A 11 9.96 3.56 5.87
N GLU A 12 10.40 3.87 7.08
CA GLU A 12 10.11 5.15 7.74
C GLU A 12 10.99 6.31 7.25
N LYS A 13 12.21 6.03 6.80
CA LYS A 13 13.18 7.01 6.31
C LYS A 13 13.45 6.78 4.82
N GLY A 14 12.41 6.64 4.01
CA GLY A 14 12.58 6.44 2.57
C GLY A 14 13.37 5.19 2.18
N CYS A 15 13.99 5.25 1.00
CA CYS A 15 14.85 4.20 0.45
C CYS A 15 16.07 3.87 1.33
N ILE A 16 16.58 4.80 2.15
CA ILE A 16 17.74 4.52 3.06
C ILE A 16 17.43 3.46 4.12
N SER A 17 16.17 3.35 4.51
CA SER A 17 15.70 2.37 5.49
C SER A 17 15.02 1.16 4.84
N CYS A 18 15.05 1.07 3.51
CA CYS A 18 14.37 0.01 2.78
C CYS A 18 15.20 -1.28 2.78
N PRO A 19 14.69 -2.41 3.32
CA PRO A 19 15.43 -3.68 3.34
C PRO A 19 15.61 -4.32 1.95
N ILE A 20 14.94 -3.77 0.93
CA ILE A 20 15.08 -4.19 -0.47
C ILE A 20 16.22 -3.43 -1.16
N GLY A 21 16.47 -2.18 -0.75
CA GLY A 21 17.49 -1.32 -1.32
C GLY A 21 18.89 -1.87 -1.05
N ARG A 22 19.80 -1.67 -2.00
CA ARG A 22 21.22 -2.00 -1.83
C ARG A 22 22.07 -0.75 -2.00
N CYS A 23 23.03 -0.55 -1.11
CA CYS A 23 24.06 0.47 -1.27
C CYS A 23 25.17 -0.09 -2.17
N TYR A 24 25.47 0.58 -3.28
CA TYR A 24 26.54 0.18 -4.20
C TYR A 24 27.79 1.03 -4.06
N ILE A 25 27.62 2.31 -3.70
CA ILE A 25 28.66 3.33 -3.52
C ILE A 25 28.17 4.20 -2.36
N GLU A 26 29.07 4.77 -1.54
CA GLU A 26 28.78 5.57 -0.33
C GLU A 26 27.78 6.73 -0.48
N SER A 27 27.18 6.94 -1.67
CA SER A 27 26.24 8.03 -1.94
C SER A 27 25.03 7.64 -2.78
N PHE A 28 24.82 6.34 -3.06
CA PHE A 28 23.71 5.87 -3.90
C PHE A 28 23.04 4.60 -3.39
N ILE A 29 21.70 4.61 -3.46
CA ILE A 29 20.85 3.47 -3.15
C ILE A 29 20.17 2.96 -4.42
N TYR A 30 20.37 1.67 -4.69
CA TYR A 30 19.75 0.97 -5.82
C TYR A 30 18.53 0.16 -5.38
N CYS A 31 17.44 0.29 -6.12
CA CYS A 31 16.24 -0.51 -5.98
C CYS A 31 16.25 -1.68 -7.00
N PRO A 32 16.43 -2.94 -6.56
CA PRO A 32 16.44 -4.09 -7.47
C PRO A 32 15.08 -4.39 -8.12
N ILE A 33 13.97 -3.88 -7.58
CA ILE A 33 12.64 -4.09 -8.17
C ILE A 33 12.46 -3.26 -9.44
N THR A 34 12.98 -2.03 -9.46
CA THR A 34 12.78 -1.08 -10.57
C THR A 34 14.04 -0.84 -11.39
N GLY A 35 15.21 -1.28 -10.91
CA GLY A 35 16.50 -1.05 -11.56
C GLY A 35 16.99 0.40 -11.45
N ARG A 36 16.45 1.20 -10.52
CA ARG A 36 16.79 2.62 -10.35
C ARG A 36 17.79 2.84 -9.23
N CYS A 37 18.65 3.84 -9.39
CA CYS A 37 19.52 4.38 -8.35
C CYS A 37 19.03 5.77 -7.94
N GLU A 38 19.02 6.04 -6.64
CA GLU A 38 18.77 7.37 -6.07
C GLU A 38 20.02 7.80 -5.31
N SER A 39 20.35 9.09 -5.34
CA SER A 39 21.38 9.63 -4.45
C SER A 39 20.91 9.57 -2.99
N ASP A 40 21.83 9.55 -2.03
CA ASP A 40 21.48 9.46 -0.60
C ASP A 40 20.42 10.47 -0.16
N LYS A 41 20.53 11.72 -0.64
CA LYS A 41 19.57 12.79 -0.34
C LYS A 41 18.16 12.50 -0.89
N GLU A 42 18.06 11.99 -2.11
CA GLU A 42 16.77 11.62 -2.71
C GLU A 42 16.19 10.37 -2.04
N ALA A 43 17.07 9.47 -1.63
CA ALA A 43 16.73 8.23 -0.96
C ALA A 43 16.21 8.41 0.48
N GLU A 44 16.35 9.58 1.10
CA GLU A 44 15.73 9.89 2.40
C GLU A 44 14.19 9.89 2.35
N THR A 45 13.61 10.00 1.16
CA THR A 45 12.16 9.96 0.93
C THR A 45 11.75 8.73 0.12
N ILE A 46 10.44 8.42 0.11
CA ILE A 46 9.89 7.38 -0.77
C ILE A 46 9.53 8.05 -2.10
N PRO A 47 10.17 7.68 -3.21
CA PRO A 47 9.89 8.29 -4.50
C PRO A 47 8.54 7.84 -5.07
N ASP A 48 7.93 8.67 -5.90
CA ASP A 48 6.62 8.39 -6.52
C ASP A 48 6.61 7.12 -7.39
N TRP A 49 7.75 6.80 -7.99
CA TRP A 49 7.92 5.59 -8.80
C TRP A 49 8.04 4.31 -7.95
N CYS A 50 8.18 4.42 -6.63
CA CYS A 50 8.37 3.27 -5.75
C CYS A 50 7.21 2.26 -5.90
N PRO A 51 7.52 0.96 -6.10
CA PRO A 51 6.52 -0.09 -6.27
C PRO A 51 5.81 -0.45 -4.96
N LEU A 52 6.40 -0.13 -3.81
CA LEU A 52 5.79 -0.31 -2.49
C LEU A 52 4.74 0.79 -2.27
N LYS A 53 3.51 0.51 -2.71
CA LYS A 53 2.38 1.41 -2.47
C LYS A 53 1.77 1.13 -1.09
N PRO A 54 1.31 2.17 -0.38
CA PRO A 54 0.61 1.99 0.87
C PRO A 54 -0.66 1.17 0.63
N LEU A 55 -1.05 0.38 1.63
CA LEU A 55 -2.33 -0.31 1.58
C LEU A 55 -3.46 0.72 1.44
N PRO A 56 -4.51 0.39 0.67
CA PRO A 56 -5.66 1.26 0.57
C PRO A 56 -6.30 1.52 1.94
N LYS A 57 -6.94 2.67 2.08
CA LYS A 57 -7.71 3.00 3.28
C LYS A 57 -8.98 2.14 3.38
N LYS A 58 -9.39 1.82 4.60
CA LYS A 58 -10.69 1.22 4.89
C LYS A 58 -11.83 2.14 4.40
N LYS A 59 -12.91 1.54 3.94
CA LYS A 59 -14.13 2.25 3.50
C LYS A 59 -15.06 2.42 4.68
N LYS A 60 -15.65 3.63 4.79
CA LYS A 60 -16.64 3.93 5.82
C LYS A 60 -17.96 3.21 5.51
N VAL A 61 -18.39 2.34 6.44
CA VAL A 61 -19.66 1.60 6.35
C VAL A 61 -20.75 2.37 7.09
N THR A 62 -21.10 3.55 6.59
CA THR A 62 -22.18 4.38 7.15
C THR A 62 -23.06 4.93 6.02
N GLY A 63 -24.37 5.06 6.26
CA GLY A 63 -25.31 5.71 5.34
C GLY A 63 -26.64 4.96 5.18
N ILE A 64 -27.63 5.62 4.58
CA ILE A 64 -28.89 5.00 4.15
C ILE A 64 -28.68 4.45 2.75
N TYR A 65 -28.80 3.14 2.61
CA TYR A 65 -28.62 2.42 1.34
C TYR A 65 -29.98 2.25 0.64
N ASN A 66 -30.52 3.36 0.13
CA ASN A 66 -31.82 3.40 -0.56
C ASN A 66 -31.66 3.45 -2.08
N GLY A 67 -32.79 3.51 -2.80
CA GLY A 67 -32.80 3.56 -4.27
C GLY A 67 -32.04 4.76 -4.85
N GLU A 68 -32.03 5.92 -4.20
CA GLU A 68 -31.29 7.10 -4.66
C GLU A 68 -29.78 6.92 -4.55
N TYR A 69 -29.32 6.32 -3.44
CA TYR A 69 -27.91 5.97 -3.24
C TYR A 69 -27.39 5.07 -4.36
N PHE A 70 -28.16 4.06 -4.75
CA PHE A 70 -27.77 3.14 -5.83
C PHE A 70 -27.88 3.78 -7.22
N LYS A 71 -28.89 4.63 -7.46
CA LYS A 71 -29.00 5.41 -8.71
C LYS A 71 -27.80 6.35 -8.92
N ALA A 72 -27.23 6.88 -7.84
CA ALA A 72 -26.02 7.71 -7.88
C ALA A 72 -24.71 6.90 -8.02
N GLY A 73 -24.77 5.58 -8.27
CA GLY A 73 -23.60 4.72 -8.42
C GLY A 73 -22.98 4.27 -7.09
N GLY A 74 -23.71 4.38 -5.98
CA GLY A 74 -23.29 3.91 -4.68
C GLY A 74 -23.04 2.40 -4.66
N LYS A 75 -21.97 1.98 -3.97
CA LYS A 75 -21.63 0.55 -3.82
C LYS A 75 -22.35 -0.06 -2.63
N LEU A 76 -22.79 -1.30 -2.77
CA LEU A 76 -23.42 -2.07 -1.69
C LEU A 76 -22.54 -2.09 -0.41
N PRO A 77 -23.15 -2.12 0.79
CA PRO A 77 -22.42 -2.23 2.05
C PRO A 77 -21.46 -3.43 2.06
N SER A 78 -21.88 -4.57 1.51
CA SER A 78 -21.09 -5.80 1.42
C SER A 78 -19.76 -5.61 0.69
N TYR A 79 -19.72 -4.77 -0.35
CA TYR A 79 -18.47 -4.43 -1.03
C TYR A 79 -17.51 -3.67 -0.12
N LYS A 80 -18.02 -2.75 0.71
CA LYS A 80 -17.19 -1.98 1.65
C LYS A 80 -16.69 -2.87 2.80
N ILE A 81 -17.53 -3.80 3.27
CA ILE A 81 -17.19 -4.78 4.29
C ILE A 81 -16.09 -5.71 3.76
N GLY A 82 -16.31 -6.39 2.63
CA GLY A 82 -15.30 -7.28 2.06
C GLY A 82 -13.98 -6.59 1.70
N TRP A 83 -14.01 -5.31 1.32
CA TRP A 83 -12.80 -4.49 1.16
C TRP A 83 -12.03 -4.32 2.47
N ASN A 84 -12.74 -4.00 3.55
CA ASN A 84 -12.14 -3.85 4.87
C ASN A 84 -11.63 -5.18 5.42
N ASP A 85 -12.33 -6.28 5.16
CA ASP A 85 -11.94 -7.63 5.57
C ASP A 85 -10.65 -8.06 4.86
N CYS A 86 -10.51 -7.75 3.57
CA CYS A 86 -9.27 -7.96 2.83
C CYS A 86 -8.11 -7.18 3.44
N ILE A 87 -8.31 -5.90 3.79
CA ILE A 87 -7.29 -5.10 4.47
C ILE A 87 -6.96 -5.71 5.84
N ASN A 88 -7.95 -6.11 6.63
CA ASN A 88 -7.76 -6.73 7.93
C ASN A 88 -6.92 -8.01 7.83
N ALA A 89 -7.24 -8.88 6.88
CA ALA A 89 -6.50 -10.11 6.62
C ALA A 89 -5.04 -9.82 6.25
N ILE A 90 -4.78 -8.78 5.45
CA ILE A 90 -3.42 -8.37 5.10
C ILE A 90 -2.68 -7.80 6.32
N THR A 91 -3.34 -7.01 7.17
CA THR A 91 -2.72 -6.39 8.35
C THR A 91 -2.68 -7.30 9.58
N GLY A 92 -3.17 -8.54 9.49
CA GLY A 92 -3.24 -9.48 10.62
C GLY A 92 -4.27 -9.10 11.68
N GLY A 93 -5.27 -8.29 11.33
CA GLY A 93 -6.37 -7.96 12.22
C GLY A 93 -7.39 -9.10 12.25
N HIS A 94 -7.52 -9.78 13.39
CA HIS A 94 -8.67 -10.64 13.65
C HIS A 94 -9.94 -9.80 13.53
N ALA A 95 -10.92 -10.32 12.80
CA ALA A 95 -12.23 -9.71 12.61
C ALA A 95 -13.13 -9.99 13.82
N ASP A 96 -12.65 -9.72 15.03
CA ASP A 96 -13.39 -9.98 16.27
C ASP A 96 -13.12 -8.82 17.26
N ASP A 97 -13.92 -7.75 17.16
CA ASP A 97 -14.20 -6.76 18.22
C ASP A 97 -15.63 -6.23 18.01
#